data_AF-A0A5B8MHL3-F1
#
_entry.id   AF-A0A5B8MHL3-F1
#
_cell.length_a   1.000
_cell.length_b   1.000
_cell.length_c   1.000
_cell.angle_alpha   90.00
_cell.angle_beta   90.00
_cell.angle_gamma   90.00
#
_symmetry.space_group_name_H-M   'P 1'
#
loop_
_entity.id
_entity.type
_entity.pdbx_description
1 polymer ?
#
loop_
_entity_poly.entity_id
_entity_poly.type
_entity_poly.pdbx_seq_one_letter_code
_entity_poly.pdbx_strand_id
1 'polypeptide(L)'
;MEKGKAAVAVTKEEEEDKKRYQKALEIINATEATPEVCEEAIDLLTQVLEYRCGKYGELSAECAPAFYNYGLALFSKAKLENDVFGAPVQKAMVEKAIKQLKEDEQKEQGGGKENEEAGENVEEVEGEEDDVEEEENDMELAWRNLETARLIYAKEEGHEREVADVYTALAELSMEREDFETSISDFKSALKTLEGVSGAERNLAEIHYKLCLALQLSAKDPSSKAGIMREAAEEVQKAISVLRKTDAKPGELEGILEELEEKRTELLQSTNPVMGGAGGSSSQLGFDKPKLSSKTVVMQAPVKRQKL
;
A
#
# COMPACT_ATOMS: atom_id res chain seq x y z
N MET A 1 -45.00 23.30 -16.32
CA MET A 1 -43.67 23.95 -16.42
C MET A 1 -42.70 23.52 -15.31
N GLU A 2 -43.18 23.14 -14.12
CA GLU A 2 -42.33 22.66 -12.99
C GLU A 2 -41.56 21.36 -13.29
N LYS A 3 -42.20 20.34 -13.87
CA LYS A 3 -41.55 19.06 -14.19
C LYS A 3 -40.36 19.19 -15.15
N GLY A 4 -40.40 20.18 -16.06
CA GLY A 4 -39.30 20.45 -16.99
C GLY A 4 -38.10 21.13 -16.34
N LYS A 5 -38.31 21.99 -15.33
CA LYS A 5 -37.22 22.62 -14.58
C LYS A 5 -36.51 21.65 -13.64
N ALA A 6 -37.27 20.77 -12.98
CA ALA A 6 -36.71 19.73 -12.12
C ALA A 6 -35.85 18.73 -12.93
N ALA A 7 -36.34 18.29 -14.09
CA ALA A 7 -35.57 17.40 -14.96
C ALA A 7 -34.26 18.04 -15.46
N VAL A 8 -34.29 19.33 -15.82
CA VAL A 8 -33.09 20.07 -16.27
C VAL A 8 -32.09 20.30 -15.13
N ALA A 9 -32.57 20.53 -13.90
CA ALA A 9 -31.70 20.68 -12.73
C ALA A 9 -30.98 19.36 -12.38
N VAL A 10 -31.72 18.24 -12.40
CA VAL A 10 -31.15 16.89 -12.16
C VAL A 10 -30.06 16.55 -13.19
N THR A 11 -30.28 16.85 -14.47
CA THR A 11 -29.27 16.60 -15.50
C THR A 11 -28.02 17.46 -15.33
N LYS A 12 -28.17 18.69 -14.82
CA LYS A 12 -27.02 19.58 -14.59
C LYS A 12 -26.16 19.09 -13.42
N GLU A 13 -26.80 18.63 -12.34
CA GLU A 13 -26.11 18.11 -11.17
C GLU A 13 -25.37 16.79 -11.47
N GLU A 14 -25.96 15.91 -12.30
CA GLU A 14 -25.29 14.71 -12.81
C GLU A 14 -24.04 15.02 -13.64
N GLU A 15 -24.07 16.09 -14.45
CA GLU A 15 -22.90 16.53 -15.21
C GLU A 15 -21.81 17.11 -14.31
N GLU A 16 -22.19 17.84 -13.26
CA GLU A 16 -21.26 18.37 -12.27
C GLU A 16 -20.60 17.24 -11.46
N ASP A 17 -21.35 16.23 -11.01
CA ASP A 17 -20.82 15.01 -10.39
C ASP A 17 -19.75 14.34 -11.26
N LYS A 18 -20.07 14.11 -12.54
CA LYS A 18 -19.12 13.48 -13.49
C LYS A 18 -17.85 14.30 -13.65
N LYS A 19 -17.95 15.63 -13.69
CA LYS A 19 -16.79 16.54 -13.79
C LYS A 19 -15.95 16.51 -12.53
N ARG A 20 -16.56 16.58 -11.34
CA ARG A 20 -15.85 16.47 -10.04
C ARG A 20 -15.11 15.14 -9.95
N TYR A 21 -15.80 14.04 -10.27
CA TYR A 21 -15.22 12.71 -10.26
C TYR A 21 -14.05 12.57 -11.24
N GLN A 22 -14.22 13.06 -12.48
CA GLN A 22 -13.15 13.02 -13.49
C GLN A 22 -11.92 13.82 -13.04
N LYS A 23 -12.12 15.01 -12.45
CA LYS A 23 -11.02 15.82 -11.91
C LYS A 23 -10.30 15.10 -10.76
N ALA A 24 -11.03 14.45 -9.86
CA ALA A 24 -10.43 13.65 -8.79
C ALA A 24 -9.58 12.50 -9.34
N LEU A 25 -10.06 11.81 -10.38
CA LEU A 25 -9.30 10.75 -11.05
C LEU A 25 -8.02 11.28 -11.71
N GLU A 26 -8.06 12.46 -12.33
CA GLU A 26 -6.87 13.07 -12.93
C GLU A 26 -5.82 13.38 -11.87
N ILE A 27 -6.26 13.83 -10.70
CA ILE A 27 -5.40 14.11 -9.55
C ILE A 27 -4.77 12.82 -9.00
N ILE A 28 -5.58 11.81 -8.69
CA ILE A 28 -5.11 10.53 -8.13
C ILE A 28 -4.13 9.83 -9.09
N ASN A 29 -4.38 9.95 -10.40
CA ASN A 29 -3.54 9.32 -11.41
C ASN A 29 -2.32 10.17 -11.83
N ALA A 30 -2.11 11.34 -11.22
CA ALA A 30 -0.95 12.18 -11.52
C ALA A 30 0.35 11.51 -11.05
N THR A 31 1.44 11.75 -11.77
CA THR A 31 2.75 11.15 -11.48
C THR A 31 3.36 11.64 -10.16
N GLU A 32 2.99 12.85 -9.74
CA GLU A 32 3.51 13.53 -8.55
C GLU A 32 2.34 13.76 -7.58
N ALA A 33 2.38 13.09 -6.44
CA ALA A 33 1.42 13.27 -5.36
C ALA A 33 2.06 14.09 -4.23
N THR A 34 1.34 15.09 -3.73
CA THR A 34 1.66 15.81 -2.49
C THR A 34 0.46 15.73 -1.55
N PRO A 35 0.61 15.97 -0.24
CA PRO A 35 -0.52 15.98 0.68
C PRO A 35 -1.64 16.94 0.23
N GLU A 36 -1.29 18.13 -0.25
CA GLU A 36 -2.24 19.14 -0.71
C GLU A 36 -3.03 18.70 -1.95
N VAL A 37 -2.35 17.99 -2.86
CA VAL A 37 -2.97 17.41 -4.05
C VAL A 37 -3.91 16.27 -3.66
N CYS A 38 -3.56 15.47 -2.65
CA CYS A 38 -4.44 14.43 -2.11
C CYS A 38 -5.68 15.04 -1.44
N GLU A 39 -5.53 16.12 -0.68
CA GLU A 39 -6.64 16.86 -0.07
C GLU A 39 -7.62 17.39 -1.13
N GLU A 40 -7.13 17.94 -2.25
CA GLU A 40 -8.01 18.37 -3.34
C GLU A 40 -8.82 17.20 -3.93
N ALA A 41 -8.22 16.02 -4.07
CA ALA A 41 -8.93 14.82 -4.52
C ALA A 41 -9.97 14.35 -3.49
N ILE A 42 -9.62 14.36 -2.21
CA ILE A 42 -10.50 14.03 -1.08
C ILE A 42 -11.73 14.95 -1.11
N ASP A 43 -11.55 16.26 -1.20
CA ASP A 43 -12.65 17.25 -1.25
C ASP A 43 -13.60 17.04 -2.44
N LEU A 44 -13.04 16.73 -3.61
CA LEU A 44 -13.84 16.43 -4.80
C LEU A 44 -14.63 15.13 -4.63
N LEU A 45 -14.02 14.11 -4.03
CA LEU A 45 -14.64 12.81 -3.82
C LEU A 45 -15.68 12.81 -2.71
N THR A 46 -15.50 13.63 -1.66
CA THR A 46 -16.53 13.89 -0.65
C THR A 46 -17.81 14.41 -1.32
N GLN A 47 -17.70 15.44 -2.18
CA GLN A 47 -18.86 15.96 -2.91
C GLN A 47 -19.49 14.94 -3.86
N VAL A 48 -18.68 14.08 -4.48
CA VAL A 48 -19.17 12.98 -5.34
C VAL A 48 -19.93 11.95 -4.52
N LEU A 49 -19.41 11.55 -3.35
CA LEU A 49 -20.05 10.59 -2.46
C LEU A 49 -21.36 11.14 -1.89
N GLU A 50 -21.38 12.38 -1.41
CA GLU A 50 -22.60 13.04 -0.92
C GLU A 50 -23.72 12.99 -1.97
N TYR A 51 -23.39 13.37 -3.21
CA TYR A 51 -24.35 13.35 -4.32
C TYR A 51 -24.80 11.92 -4.66
N ARG A 52 -23.86 10.99 -4.87
CA ARG A 52 -24.17 9.63 -5.34
C ARG A 52 -24.89 8.80 -4.28
N CYS A 53 -24.42 8.85 -3.03
CA CYS A 53 -25.08 8.16 -1.91
C CYS A 53 -26.47 8.73 -1.66
N GLY A 54 -26.64 10.06 -1.73
CA GLY A 54 -27.96 10.69 -1.59
C GLY A 54 -28.94 10.32 -2.69
N LYS A 55 -28.45 10.07 -3.92
CA LYS A 55 -29.27 9.77 -5.08
C LYS A 55 -29.57 8.28 -5.28
N TYR A 56 -28.56 7.42 -5.16
CA TYR A 56 -28.64 6.00 -5.49
C TYR A 56 -28.68 5.10 -4.25
N GLY A 57 -28.30 5.63 -3.08
CA GLY A 57 -28.09 4.88 -1.85
C GLY A 57 -26.63 4.51 -1.65
N GLU A 58 -26.18 4.51 -0.40
CA GLU A 58 -24.78 4.32 -0.01
C GLU A 58 -24.16 3.01 -0.52
N LEU A 59 -24.93 1.92 -0.54
CA LEU A 59 -24.44 0.60 -0.97
C LEU A 59 -24.76 0.29 -2.43
N SER A 60 -25.00 1.31 -3.26
CA SER A 60 -25.25 1.13 -4.70
C SER A 60 -23.94 1.03 -5.49
N ALA A 61 -23.96 0.29 -6.61
CA ALA A 61 -22.80 0.12 -7.48
C ALA A 61 -22.27 1.45 -8.07
N GLU A 62 -23.12 2.47 -8.19
CA GLU A 62 -22.72 3.81 -8.64
C GLU A 62 -21.78 4.51 -7.65
N CYS A 63 -21.84 4.15 -6.36
CA CYS A 63 -21.02 4.73 -5.31
C CYS A 63 -19.66 4.04 -5.16
N ALA A 64 -19.55 2.75 -5.48
CA ALA A 64 -18.34 1.95 -5.28
C ALA A 64 -17.06 2.56 -5.89
N PRO A 65 -17.06 3.11 -7.13
CA PRO A 65 -15.87 3.76 -7.67
C PRO A 65 -15.44 4.99 -6.87
N ALA A 66 -16.39 5.75 -6.33
CA ALA A 66 -16.07 6.92 -5.52
C ALA A 66 -15.48 6.51 -4.16
N PHE A 67 -16.05 5.49 -3.52
CA PHE A 67 -15.52 4.91 -2.28
C PHE A 67 -14.08 4.40 -2.45
N TYR A 68 -13.83 3.63 -3.51
CA TYR A 68 -12.50 3.11 -3.79
C TYR A 68 -11.47 4.23 -3.95
N ASN A 69 -11.77 5.22 -4.81
CA ASN A 69 -10.83 6.32 -5.08
C ASN A 69 -10.64 7.26 -3.89
N TYR A 70 -11.67 7.42 -3.06
CA TYR A 70 -11.56 8.18 -1.82
C TYR A 70 -10.63 7.47 -0.84
N GLY A 71 -10.78 6.16 -0.70
CA GLY A 71 -9.85 5.33 0.07
C GLY A 71 -8.40 5.41 -0.43
N LEU A 72 -8.18 5.40 -1.74
CA LEU A 72 -6.85 5.59 -2.31
C LEU A 72 -6.25 6.97 -2.01
N ALA A 73 -7.04 8.04 -2.13
CA ALA A 73 -6.56 9.40 -1.89
C ALA A 73 -6.16 9.60 -0.42
N LEU A 74 -6.98 9.11 0.51
CA LEU A 74 -6.67 9.09 1.95
C LEU A 74 -5.43 8.27 2.26
N PHE A 75 -5.31 7.08 1.68
CA PHE A 75 -4.12 6.25 1.86
C PHE A 75 -2.87 6.95 1.34
N SER A 76 -2.93 7.54 0.14
CA SER A 76 -1.81 8.30 -0.42
C SER A 76 -1.39 9.46 0.47
N LYS A 77 -2.35 10.23 0.99
CA LYS A 77 -2.09 11.33 1.94
C LYS A 77 -1.38 10.82 3.20
N ALA A 78 -1.95 9.81 3.85
CA ALA A 78 -1.39 9.22 5.07
C ALA A 78 0.04 8.71 4.87
N LYS A 79 0.34 8.09 3.72
CA LYS A 79 1.71 7.65 3.38
C LYS A 79 2.68 8.81 3.27
N LEU A 80 2.27 9.89 2.59
CA LEU A 80 3.12 11.06 2.38
C LEU A 80 3.42 11.75 3.72
N GLU A 81 2.44 11.85 4.59
CA GLU A 81 2.62 12.44 5.93
C GLU A 81 3.50 11.55 6.82
N ASN A 82 3.29 10.23 6.80
CA ASN A 82 4.13 9.29 7.52
C ASN A 82 5.57 9.23 6.99
N ASP A 83 5.83 9.43 5.69
CA ASP A 83 7.20 9.49 5.15
C ASP A 83 7.91 10.81 5.54
N VAL A 84 7.18 11.93 5.55
CA VAL A 84 7.70 13.27 5.87
C VAL A 84 8.07 13.40 7.36
N PHE A 85 7.29 12.79 8.26
CA PHE A 85 7.56 12.84 9.71
C PHE A 85 8.21 11.56 10.26
N GLY A 86 7.97 10.40 9.67
CA GLY A 86 8.44 9.10 10.16
C GLY A 86 9.92 8.84 9.87
N ALA A 87 10.41 9.14 8.67
CA ALA A 87 11.81 8.87 8.33
C ALA A 87 12.81 9.69 9.19
N PRO A 88 12.61 11.00 9.45
CA PRO A 88 13.48 11.77 10.32
C PRO A 88 13.40 11.36 11.79
N VAL A 89 12.20 11.04 12.30
CA VAL A 89 11.97 10.65 13.69
C VAL A 89 12.52 9.25 13.96
N GLN A 90 12.26 8.28 13.09
CA GLN A 90 12.85 6.93 13.17
C GLN A 90 14.36 6.99 13.04
N LYS A 91 14.89 7.82 12.12
CA LYS A 91 16.35 8.04 12.02
C LYS A 91 16.92 8.66 13.29
N ALA A 92 16.26 9.64 13.90
CA ALA A 92 16.69 10.25 15.15
C ALA A 92 16.63 9.27 16.33
N MET A 93 15.60 8.42 16.39
CA MET A 93 15.46 7.37 17.41
C MET A 93 16.53 6.28 17.25
N VAL A 94 16.80 5.84 16.02
CA VAL A 94 17.87 4.87 15.70
C VAL A 94 19.25 5.47 15.97
N GLU A 95 19.51 6.73 15.60
CA GLU A 95 20.77 7.42 15.92
C GLU A 95 20.96 7.57 17.43
N LYS A 96 19.90 7.87 18.19
CA LYS A 96 19.94 7.95 19.65
C LYS A 96 20.19 6.58 20.30
N ALA A 97 19.55 5.53 19.80
CA ALA A 97 19.77 4.15 20.28
C ALA A 97 21.20 3.66 19.97
N ILE A 98 21.72 3.92 18.76
CA ILE A 98 23.11 3.60 18.39
C ILE A 98 24.12 4.37 19.24
N LYS A 99 23.82 5.62 19.60
CA LYS A 99 24.69 6.42 20.46
C LYS A 99 24.71 5.88 21.90
N GLN A 100 23.57 5.48 22.45
CA GLN A 100 23.49 4.85 23.77
C GLN A 100 24.25 3.52 23.82
N LEU A 101 24.11 2.66 22.80
CA LEU A 101 24.86 1.41 22.71
C LEU A 101 26.38 1.61 22.63
N LYS A 102 26.85 2.67 21.95
CA LYS A 102 28.29 3.02 21.88
C LYS A 102 28.83 3.62 23.18
N GLU A 103 27.98 4.30 23.94
CA GLU A 103 28.34 4.85 25.26
C GLU A 103 28.40 3.75 26.34
N ASP A 104 27.60 2.69 26.21
CA ASP A 104 27.64 1.51 27.08
C ASP A 104 28.85 0.60 26.79
N GLU A 105 29.27 0.44 25.52
CA GLU A 105 30.48 -0.31 25.15
C GLU A 105 31.79 0.35 25.64
N GLN A 106 31.79 1.66 25.94
CA GLN A 106 32.96 2.36 26.49
C GLN A 106 33.06 2.30 28.03
N LYS A 107 32.05 1.77 28.73
CA LYS A 107 32.06 1.64 30.20
C LYS A 107 32.50 0.25 30.71
N GLU A 108 32.69 -0.75 29.84
CA GLU A 108 33.15 -2.10 30.25
C GLU A 108 34.68 -2.32 30.21
N GLN A 109 35.50 -1.26 30.15
CA GLN A 109 36.93 -1.34 30.47
C GLN A 109 37.33 -0.33 31.55
N GLY A 110 36.94 -0.61 32.79
CA GLY A 110 37.39 0.13 33.97
C GLY A 110 36.77 -0.40 35.25
N GLY A 111 37.44 -1.35 35.91
CA GLY A 111 36.94 -1.99 37.11
C GLY A 111 36.84 -1.08 38.34
N GLY A 112 35.68 -1.15 39.00
CA GLY A 112 35.50 -1.25 40.47
C GLY A 112 35.61 0.02 41.33
N LYS A 113 34.47 0.54 41.82
CA LYS A 113 33.99 0.39 43.22
C LYS A 113 32.70 1.20 43.49
N GLU A 114 31.93 0.67 44.43
CA GLU A 114 30.64 1.06 45.01
C GLU A 114 30.44 2.56 45.30
N ASN A 115 29.21 3.06 45.09
CA ASN A 115 28.44 3.71 46.16
C ASN A 115 26.94 3.75 45.84
N GLU A 116 26.13 3.44 46.85
CA GLU A 116 24.69 3.71 46.92
C GLU A 116 24.44 5.22 46.93
N GLU A 117 23.38 5.70 46.28
CA GLU A 117 22.32 6.47 46.95
C GLU A 117 21.13 6.78 46.04
N ALA A 118 19.99 6.88 46.72
CA ALA A 118 18.63 7.05 46.24
C ALA A 118 18.38 8.34 45.46
N GLY A 119 17.29 8.33 44.68
CA GLY A 119 16.69 9.55 44.13
C GLY A 119 15.48 9.24 43.25
N GLU A 120 14.36 8.88 43.90
CA GLU A 120 13.04 8.95 43.29
C GLU A 120 12.79 10.36 42.71
N ASN A 121 12.35 10.41 41.46
CA ASN A 121 11.47 11.46 40.95
C ASN A 121 10.91 10.98 39.61
N VAL A 122 9.91 10.10 39.70
CA VAL A 122 8.91 9.99 38.64
C VAL A 122 7.97 11.16 38.89
N GLU A 123 8.23 12.30 38.24
CA GLU A 123 7.22 13.33 38.15
C GLU A 123 6.09 12.76 37.29
N GLU A 124 4.97 12.50 37.96
CA GLU A 124 3.66 12.29 37.39
C GLU A 124 3.40 13.39 36.36
N VAL A 125 3.35 13.01 35.08
CA VAL A 125 2.66 13.83 34.09
C VAL A 125 1.18 13.55 34.33
N GLU A 126 0.59 14.35 35.21
CA GLU A 126 -0.86 14.45 35.39
C GLU A 126 -1.50 14.68 34.03
N GLY A 127 -2.53 13.90 33.75
CA GLY A 127 -3.30 13.97 32.52
C GLY A 127 -4.01 15.32 32.40
N GLU A 128 -3.75 15.99 31.28
CA GLU A 128 -4.80 16.73 30.61
C GLU A 128 -5.52 15.71 29.72
N GLU A 129 -6.67 15.24 30.20
CA GLU A 129 -7.73 14.69 29.36
C GLU A 129 -8.21 15.83 28.45
N ASP A 130 -7.41 16.16 27.44
CA ASP A 130 -7.97 16.73 26.23
C ASP A 130 -8.85 15.63 25.64
N ASP A 131 -10.14 15.94 25.57
CA ASP A 131 -11.17 15.25 24.82
C ASP A 131 -10.78 15.32 23.33
N VAL A 132 -9.72 14.61 22.96
CA VAL A 132 -9.40 14.30 21.58
C VAL A 132 -10.46 13.28 21.21
N GLU A 133 -11.59 13.76 20.67
CA GLU A 133 -12.31 12.97 19.68
C GLU A 133 -11.21 12.45 18.76
N GLU A 134 -10.84 11.16 18.87
CA GLU A 134 -9.85 10.54 18.00
C GLU A 134 -10.38 10.73 16.59
N GLU A 135 -9.94 11.80 15.92
CA GLU A 135 -10.20 12.03 14.50
C GLU A 135 -9.81 10.71 13.84
N GLU A 136 -10.78 10.03 13.22
CA GLU A 136 -10.53 8.77 12.50
C GLU A 136 -9.29 9.02 11.63
N ASN A 137 -8.17 8.38 11.97
CA ASN A 137 -6.92 8.62 11.27
C ASN A 137 -7.16 8.33 9.78
N ASP A 138 -6.62 9.16 8.89
CA ASP A 138 -6.77 9.03 7.43
C ASP A 138 -6.57 7.58 6.95
N MET A 139 -5.71 6.81 7.63
CA MET A 139 -5.49 5.40 7.33
C MET A 139 -6.68 4.47 7.64
N GLU A 140 -7.37 4.69 8.76
CA GLU A 140 -8.57 3.93 9.12
C GLU A 140 -9.76 4.31 8.24
N LEU A 141 -9.89 5.60 7.94
CA LEU A 141 -10.88 6.10 7.01
C LEU A 141 -10.64 5.52 5.60
N ALA A 142 -9.38 5.44 5.15
CA ALA A 142 -9.02 4.80 3.90
C ALA A 142 -9.47 3.33 3.87
N TRP A 143 -9.15 2.57 4.92
CA TRP A 143 -9.56 1.16 5.04
C TRP A 143 -11.08 1.00 4.97
N ARG A 144 -11.85 1.81 5.72
CA ARG A 144 -13.32 1.74 5.71
C ARG A 144 -13.88 1.97 4.32
N ASN A 145 -13.37 2.98 3.61
CA ASN A 145 -13.85 3.31 2.27
C ASN A 145 -13.49 2.23 1.23
N LEU A 146 -12.28 1.66 1.31
CA LEU A 146 -11.90 0.51 0.49
C LEU A 146 -12.78 -0.71 0.79
N GLU A 147 -13.03 -1.01 2.06
CA GLU A 147 -13.88 -2.13 2.47
C GLU A 147 -15.34 -1.94 2.01
N THR A 148 -15.88 -0.73 2.11
CA THR A 148 -17.20 -0.39 1.55
C THR A 148 -17.23 -0.63 0.04
N ALA A 149 -16.21 -0.18 -0.70
CA ALA A 149 -16.12 -0.45 -2.14
C ALA A 149 -16.07 -1.96 -2.44
N ARG A 150 -15.28 -2.72 -1.68
CA ARG A 150 -15.19 -4.19 -1.79
C ARG A 150 -16.55 -4.84 -1.61
N LEU A 151 -17.27 -4.45 -0.55
CA LEU A 151 -18.58 -5.00 -0.21
C LEU A 151 -19.64 -4.68 -1.26
N ILE A 152 -19.56 -3.53 -1.92
CA ILE A 152 -20.47 -3.18 -3.01
C ILE A 152 -20.14 -4.00 -4.25
N TYR A 153 -18.88 -4.01 -4.71
CA TYR A 153 -18.50 -4.76 -5.90
C TYR A 153 -18.72 -6.27 -5.75
N ALA A 154 -18.45 -6.84 -4.57
CA ALA A 154 -18.62 -8.27 -4.32
C ALA A 154 -20.08 -8.74 -4.29
N LYS A 155 -21.06 -7.83 -4.24
CA LYS A 155 -22.49 -8.18 -4.29
C LYS A 155 -23.00 -8.40 -5.71
N GLU A 156 -22.26 -7.96 -6.72
CA GLU A 156 -22.65 -8.01 -8.13
C GLU A 156 -21.65 -8.83 -8.94
N GLU A 157 -22.14 -9.56 -9.95
CA GLU A 157 -21.27 -10.28 -10.88
C GLU A 157 -20.62 -9.33 -11.90
N GLY A 158 -19.42 -9.67 -12.40
CA GLY A 158 -18.75 -8.90 -13.46
C GLY A 158 -17.85 -7.75 -12.99
N HIS A 159 -17.60 -7.66 -11.68
CA HIS A 159 -16.67 -6.70 -11.07
C HIS A 159 -15.41 -7.37 -10.50
N GLU A 160 -15.01 -8.52 -11.05
CA GLU A 160 -13.88 -9.30 -10.53
C GLU A 160 -12.58 -8.49 -10.53
N ARG A 161 -12.38 -7.61 -11.52
CA ARG A 161 -11.20 -6.74 -11.57
C ARG A 161 -11.25 -5.67 -10.49
N GLU A 162 -12.37 -5.02 -10.32
CA GLU A 162 -12.57 -3.98 -9.30
C GLU A 162 -12.43 -4.56 -7.89
N VAL A 163 -12.96 -5.77 -7.63
CA VAL A 163 -12.76 -6.48 -6.36
C VAL A 163 -11.27 -6.79 -6.14
N ALA A 164 -10.55 -7.24 -7.17
CA ALA A 164 -9.12 -7.53 -7.06
C ALA A 164 -8.28 -6.26 -6.85
N ASP A 165 -8.63 -5.14 -7.49
CA ASP A 165 -7.99 -3.84 -7.29
C ASP A 165 -8.18 -3.37 -5.84
N VAL A 166 -9.39 -3.54 -5.28
CA VAL A 166 -9.69 -3.21 -3.87
C VAL A 166 -8.89 -4.10 -2.90
N TYR A 167 -8.84 -5.42 -3.12
CA TYR A 167 -7.99 -6.31 -2.31
C TYR A 167 -6.51 -5.93 -2.41
N THR A 168 -6.04 -5.53 -3.59
CA THR A 168 -4.65 -5.09 -3.78
C THR A 168 -4.37 -3.82 -2.97
N ALA A 169 -5.28 -2.84 -2.97
CA ALA A 169 -5.14 -1.62 -2.17
C ALA A 169 -5.19 -1.89 -0.65
N LEU A 170 -6.09 -2.77 -0.19
CA LEU A 170 -6.16 -3.21 1.22
C LEU A 170 -4.88 -3.94 1.65
N ALA A 171 -4.33 -4.77 0.77
CA ALA A 171 -3.07 -5.46 1.02
C ALA A 171 -1.90 -4.49 1.17
N GLU A 172 -1.80 -3.48 0.30
CA GLU A 172 -0.77 -2.42 0.37
C GLU A 172 -0.93 -1.56 1.63
N LEU A 173 -2.16 -1.22 2.01
CA LEU A 173 -2.48 -0.54 3.26
C LEU A 173 -1.98 -1.34 4.47
N SER A 174 -2.24 -2.65 4.47
CA SER A 174 -1.78 -3.54 5.52
C SER A 174 -0.25 -3.66 5.56
N MET A 175 0.42 -3.66 4.39
CA MET A 175 1.90 -3.62 4.33
C MET A 175 2.46 -2.35 4.98
N GLU A 176 1.86 -1.19 4.73
CA GLU A 176 2.29 0.09 5.29
C GLU A 176 2.18 0.10 6.82
N ARG A 177 1.17 -0.60 7.36
CA ARG A 177 0.97 -0.79 8.81
C ARG A 177 1.80 -1.93 9.42
N GLU A 178 2.68 -2.55 8.63
CA GLU A 178 3.42 -3.77 8.97
C GLU A 178 2.56 -4.99 9.35
N ASP A 179 1.27 -4.98 9.01
CA ASP A 179 0.39 -6.14 9.12
C ASP A 179 0.56 -7.05 7.89
N PHE A 180 1.70 -7.75 7.86
CA PHE A 180 2.06 -8.60 6.72
C PHE A 180 1.17 -9.83 6.59
N GLU A 181 0.58 -10.32 7.68
CA GLU A 181 -0.32 -11.49 7.63
C GLU A 181 -1.60 -11.15 6.87
N THR A 182 -2.25 -10.05 7.24
CA THR A 182 -3.43 -9.53 6.53
C THR A 182 -3.08 -9.18 5.08
N SER A 183 -1.94 -8.50 4.87
CA SER A 183 -1.47 -8.15 3.52
C SER A 183 -1.32 -9.37 2.60
N ILE A 184 -0.65 -10.43 3.07
CA ILE A 184 -0.47 -11.68 2.32
C ILE A 184 -1.83 -12.33 2.01
N SER A 185 -2.75 -12.33 2.97
CA SER A 185 -4.10 -12.86 2.77
C SER A 185 -4.89 -12.10 1.70
N ASP A 186 -4.81 -10.77 1.72
CA ASP A 186 -5.52 -9.91 0.76
C ASP A 186 -4.93 -10.03 -0.65
N PHE A 187 -3.60 -10.07 -0.82
CA PHE A 187 -3.01 -10.37 -2.12
C PHE A 187 -3.41 -11.75 -2.66
N LYS A 188 -3.47 -12.78 -1.80
CA LYS A 188 -3.96 -14.11 -2.18
C LYS A 188 -5.44 -14.06 -2.61
N SER A 189 -6.25 -13.23 -1.95
CA SER A 189 -7.65 -13.00 -2.33
C SER A 189 -7.79 -12.26 -3.66
N ALA A 190 -6.93 -11.27 -3.93
CA ALA A 190 -6.87 -10.58 -5.22
C ALA A 190 -6.50 -11.55 -6.37
N LEU A 191 -5.47 -12.38 -6.19
CA LEU A 191 -5.08 -13.41 -7.16
C LEU A 191 -6.22 -14.37 -7.45
N LYS A 192 -6.86 -14.89 -6.41
CA LYS A 192 -7.99 -15.81 -6.52
C LYS A 192 -9.17 -15.19 -7.26
N THR A 193 -9.45 -13.91 -7.02
CA THR A 193 -10.54 -13.18 -7.69
C THR A 193 -10.29 -13.06 -9.20
N LEU A 194 -9.03 -12.91 -9.61
CA LEU A 194 -8.65 -12.82 -11.02
C LEU A 194 -8.44 -14.18 -11.71
N GLU A 195 -8.57 -15.30 -11.00
CA GLU A 195 -8.43 -16.63 -11.61
C GLU A 195 -9.48 -16.83 -12.72
N GLY A 196 -9.02 -17.01 -13.95
CA GLY A 196 -9.89 -17.21 -15.12
C GLY A 196 -10.46 -15.92 -15.73
N VAL A 197 -10.13 -14.74 -15.19
CA VAL A 197 -10.52 -13.46 -15.79
C VAL A 197 -9.66 -13.18 -17.02
N SER A 198 -10.29 -13.19 -18.21
CA SER A 198 -9.60 -12.93 -19.47
C SER A 198 -8.95 -11.54 -19.49
N GLY A 199 -7.70 -11.43 -19.95
CA GLY A 199 -7.02 -10.14 -20.08
C GLY A 199 -6.48 -9.57 -18.76
N ALA A 200 -6.47 -10.35 -17.69
CA ALA A 200 -5.95 -9.95 -16.36
C ALA A 200 -4.48 -10.34 -16.14
N GLU A 201 -3.76 -10.79 -17.17
CA GLU A 201 -2.42 -11.37 -17.03
C GLU A 201 -1.41 -10.36 -16.47
N ARG A 202 -1.49 -9.09 -16.88
CA ARG A 202 -0.64 -8.03 -16.31
C ARG A 202 -0.95 -7.79 -14.83
N ASN A 203 -2.24 -7.72 -14.45
CA ASN A 203 -2.66 -7.57 -13.06
C ASN A 203 -2.18 -8.75 -12.20
N LEU A 204 -2.37 -9.98 -12.66
CA LEU A 204 -1.91 -11.19 -11.97
C LEU A 204 -0.39 -11.15 -11.73
N ALA A 205 0.40 -10.79 -12.75
CA ALA A 205 1.84 -10.69 -12.61
C ALA A 205 2.28 -9.62 -11.61
N GLU A 206 1.63 -8.45 -11.62
CA GLU A 206 1.87 -7.38 -10.67
C GLU A 206 1.54 -7.82 -9.23
N ILE A 207 0.39 -8.45 -9.01
CA ILE A 207 -0.04 -8.91 -7.68
C ILE A 207 0.90 -10.01 -7.16
N HIS A 208 1.33 -10.95 -8.01
CA HIS A 208 2.34 -11.95 -7.63
C HIS A 208 3.66 -11.29 -7.18
N TYR A 209 4.10 -10.25 -7.87
CA TYR A 209 5.29 -9.50 -7.47
C TYR A 209 5.10 -8.77 -6.15
N LYS A 210 3.95 -8.10 -5.93
CA LYS A 210 3.64 -7.43 -4.65
C LYS A 210 3.53 -8.43 -3.48
N LEU A 211 2.91 -9.58 -3.70
CA LEU A 211 2.86 -10.67 -2.71
C LEU A 211 4.28 -11.15 -2.34
N CYS A 212 5.19 -11.27 -3.31
CA CYS A 212 6.59 -11.56 -3.06
C CYS A 212 7.25 -10.49 -2.15
N LEU A 213 6.93 -9.20 -2.33
CA LEU A 213 7.44 -8.14 -1.46
C LEU A 213 6.89 -8.27 -0.03
N ALA A 214 5.59 -8.52 0.13
CA ALA A 214 4.98 -8.75 1.45
C ALA A 214 5.59 -9.95 2.18
N LEU A 215 5.80 -11.07 1.47
CA LEU A 215 6.47 -12.24 2.01
C LEU A 215 7.89 -11.92 2.49
N GLN A 216 8.68 -11.18 1.70
CA GLN A 216 10.04 -10.78 2.12
C GLN A 216 10.04 -9.96 3.40
N LEU A 217 9.14 -8.98 3.51
CA LEU A 217 9.03 -8.11 4.69
C LEU A 217 8.52 -8.88 5.93
N SER A 218 7.68 -9.90 5.73
CA SER A 218 7.20 -10.77 6.80
C SER A 218 8.29 -11.69 7.40
N ALA A 219 9.39 -11.93 6.67
CA ALA A 219 10.42 -12.90 7.02
C ALA A 219 11.39 -12.41 8.11
N LYS A 220 10.84 -12.03 9.28
CA LYS A 220 11.58 -11.51 10.45
C LYS A 220 12.28 -12.63 11.24
N ASP A 221 11.68 -13.82 11.33
CA ASP A 221 12.24 -14.96 12.06
C ASP A 221 13.28 -15.74 11.22
N PRO A 222 14.54 -15.85 11.67
CA PRO A 222 15.57 -16.65 10.99
C PRO A 222 15.18 -18.11 10.74
N SER A 223 14.34 -18.70 11.60
CA SER A 223 13.98 -20.13 11.50
C SER A 223 13.06 -20.43 10.31
N SER A 224 12.17 -19.49 9.98
CA SER A 224 11.20 -19.59 8.89
C SER A 224 11.61 -18.83 7.63
N LYS A 225 12.55 -17.88 7.75
CA LYS A 225 13.02 -17.00 6.66
C LYS A 225 13.35 -17.75 5.37
N ALA A 226 14.11 -18.84 5.43
CA ALA A 226 14.47 -19.59 4.23
C ALA A 226 13.26 -20.23 3.52
N GLY A 227 12.22 -20.61 4.27
CA GLY A 227 10.96 -21.11 3.72
C GLY A 227 10.18 -19.99 3.03
N ILE A 228 10.02 -18.86 3.70
CA ILE A 228 9.30 -17.69 3.20
C ILE A 228 9.97 -17.11 1.94
N MET A 229 11.30 -17.03 1.91
CA MET A 229 12.05 -16.56 0.73
C MET A 229 11.86 -17.50 -0.47
N ARG A 230 11.68 -18.80 -0.23
CA ARG A 230 11.37 -19.76 -1.29
C ARG A 230 9.95 -19.55 -1.82
N GLU A 231 8.97 -19.36 -0.94
CA GLU A 231 7.60 -19.01 -1.34
C GLU A 231 7.59 -17.71 -2.16
N ALA A 232 8.31 -16.67 -1.71
CA ALA A 232 8.44 -15.42 -2.45
C ALA A 232 9.03 -15.63 -3.86
N ALA A 233 10.07 -16.47 -4.00
CA ALA A 233 10.65 -16.82 -5.30
C ALA A 233 9.67 -17.59 -6.20
N GLU A 234 8.81 -18.44 -5.63
CA GLU A 234 7.74 -19.13 -6.35
C GLU A 234 6.70 -18.13 -6.89
N GLU A 235 6.34 -17.12 -6.12
CA GLU A 235 5.42 -16.05 -6.58
C GLU A 235 6.03 -15.25 -7.74
N VAL A 236 7.31 -14.89 -7.68
CA VAL A 236 8.01 -14.26 -8.82
C VAL A 236 8.04 -15.18 -10.04
N GLN A 237 8.23 -16.49 -9.84
CA GLN A 237 8.18 -17.47 -10.92
C GLN A 237 6.79 -17.54 -11.57
N LYS A 238 5.71 -17.42 -10.77
CA LYS A 238 4.34 -17.33 -11.30
C LYS A 238 4.16 -16.06 -12.12
N ALA A 239 4.61 -14.90 -11.63
CA ALA A 239 4.57 -13.63 -12.38
C ALA A 239 5.26 -13.74 -13.76
N ILE A 240 6.48 -14.28 -13.80
CA ILE A 240 7.22 -14.54 -15.05
C ILE A 240 6.42 -15.45 -15.99
N SER A 241 5.83 -16.52 -15.44
CA SER A 241 5.08 -17.50 -16.23
C SER A 241 3.81 -16.92 -16.84
N VAL A 242 3.15 -15.98 -16.14
CA VAL A 242 1.97 -15.27 -16.62
C VAL A 242 2.37 -14.32 -17.73
N LEU A 243 3.39 -13.48 -17.51
CA LEU A 243 3.87 -12.51 -18.51
C LEU A 243 4.32 -13.17 -19.82
N ARG A 244 5.03 -14.30 -19.73
CA ARG A 244 5.48 -15.06 -20.92
C ARG A 244 4.35 -15.64 -21.77
N LYS A 245 3.15 -15.80 -21.21
CA LYS A 245 1.97 -16.31 -21.93
C LYS A 245 1.16 -15.21 -22.59
N THR A 246 1.51 -13.94 -22.37
CA THR A 246 0.80 -12.81 -22.97
C THR A 246 1.19 -12.62 -24.43
N ASP A 247 0.26 -12.09 -25.23
CA ASP A 247 0.49 -11.69 -26.63
C ASP A 247 1.26 -10.35 -26.75
N ALA A 248 2.17 -10.07 -25.81
CA ALA A 248 2.98 -8.86 -25.81
C ALA A 248 3.92 -8.84 -27.02
N LYS A 249 4.26 -7.64 -27.49
CA LYS A 249 5.16 -7.51 -28.64
C LYS A 249 6.56 -8.03 -28.28
N PRO A 250 7.30 -8.60 -29.25
CA PRO A 250 8.70 -8.98 -29.02
C PRO A 250 9.50 -7.79 -28.46
N GLY A 251 10.21 -8.01 -27.35
CA GLY A 251 10.99 -6.98 -26.65
C GLY A 251 10.21 -6.11 -25.66
N GLU A 252 8.87 -6.11 -25.66
CA GLU A 252 8.06 -5.26 -24.76
C GLU A 252 8.27 -5.61 -23.28
N LEU A 253 8.45 -6.90 -22.98
CA LEU A 253 8.58 -7.43 -21.62
C LEU A 253 10.01 -7.87 -21.28
N GLU A 254 10.97 -7.72 -22.19
CA GLU A 254 12.32 -8.30 -22.01
C GLU A 254 13.01 -7.77 -20.75
N GLY A 255 13.03 -6.45 -20.55
CA GLY A 255 13.61 -5.85 -19.35
C GLY A 255 12.85 -6.21 -18.06
N ILE A 256 11.52 -6.25 -18.09
CA ILE A 256 10.71 -6.64 -16.92
C ILE A 256 10.98 -8.10 -16.55
N LEU A 257 11.08 -8.98 -17.54
CA LEU A 257 11.37 -10.40 -17.31
C LEU A 257 12.79 -10.61 -16.78
N GLU A 258 13.77 -9.85 -17.26
CA GLU A 258 15.14 -9.86 -16.74
C GLU A 258 15.16 -9.44 -15.27
N GLU A 259 14.54 -8.31 -14.91
CA GLU A 259 14.45 -7.84 -13.52
C GLU A 259 13.75 -8.85 -12.59
N LEU A 260 12.68 -9.50 -13.06
CA LEU A 260 12.00 -10.54 -12.29
C LEU A 260 12.88 -11.80 -12.13
N GLU A 261 13.66 -12.17 -13.15
CA GLU A 261 14.58 -13.31 -13.06
C GLU A 261 15.75 -13.03 -12.11
N GLU A 262 16.28 -11.81 -12.12
CA GLU A 262 17.27 -11.35 -11.15
C GLU A 262 16.70 -11.41 -9.73
N LYS A 263 15.50 -10.87 -9.52
CA LYS A 263 14.85 -10.89 -8.20
C LYS A 263 14.61 -12.31 -7.70
N ARG A 264 14.14 -13.21 -8.56
CA ARG A 264 13.98 -14.63 -8.22
C ARG A 264 15.31 -15.26 -7.80
N THR A 265 16.39 -14.92 -8.50
CA THR A 265 17.73 -15.45 -8.23
C THR A 265 18.27 -14.94 -6.89
N GLU A 266 18.13 -13.65 -6.62
CA GLU A 266 18.47 -13.02 -5.34
C GLU A 266 17.77 -13.72 -4.16
N LEU A 267 16.46 -13.94 -4.28
CA LEU A 267 15.65 -14.62 -3.26
C LEU A 267 16.16 -16.03 -2.98
N LEU A 268 16.44 -16.82 -4.02
CA LEU A 268 16.94 -18.19 -3.86
C LEU A 268 18.35 -18.22 -3.25
N GLN A 269 19.23 -17.29 -3.62
CA GLN A 269 20.57 -17.19 -3.03
C GLN A 269 20.51 -16.88 -1.53
N SER A 270 19.54 -16.08 -1.10
CA SER A 270 19.33 -15.75 0.33
C SER A 270 18.92 -16.96 1.19
N THR A 271 18.50 -18.07 0.56
CA THR A 271 18.12 -19.32 1.26
C THR A 271 19.27 -20.29 1.51
N ASN A 272 20.43 -20.07 0.89
CA ASN A 272 21.58 -20.95 1.08
C ASN A 272 22.24 -20.67 2.43
N PRO A 273 22.48 -21.69 3.27
CA PRO A 273 23.24 -21.50 4.50
C PRO A 273 24.64 -21.02 4.13
N VAL A 274 25.07 -19.89 4.68
CA VAL A 274 26.45 -19.40 4.57
C VAL A 274 27.36 -20.50 5.12
N MET A 275 27.99 -21.26 4.23
CA MET A 275 29.11 -22.13 4.59
C MET A 275 30.27 -21.21 5.00
N GLY A 276 30.70 -21.33 6.26
CA GLY A 276 31.65 -20.42 6.90
C GLY A 276 32.87 -20.08 6.05
N GLY A 277 33.13 -18.79 5.92
CA GLY A 277 34.33 -18.24 5.29
C GLY A 277 34.54 -16.81 5.78
N ALA A 278 35.69 -16.57 6.42
CA ALA A 278 36.03 -15.35 7.12
C ALA A 278 36.13 -14.11 6.20
N GLY A 279 35.71 -12.96 6.74
CA GLY A 279 36.22 -11.62 6.41
C GLY A 279 35.79 -11.02 5.07
N GLY A 280 34.93 -10.00 5.11
CA GLY A 280 34.79 -9.07 3.99
C GLY A 280 33.48 -8.30 3.94
N SER A 281 33.52 -7.07 4.46
CA SER A 281 32.64 -5.93 4.17
C SER A 281 31.13 -6.10 4.43
N SER A 282 30.65 -5.45 5.51
CA SER A 282 29.24 -5.12 5.67
C SER A 282 28.82 -4.15 4.57
N SER A 283 28.36 -4.68 3.43
CA SER A 283 27.53 -3.93 2.52
C SER A 283 26.17 -3.79 3.19
N GLN A 284 26.04 -2.68 3.92
CA GLN A 284 24.83 -1.88 4.12
C GLN A 284 23.61 -2.51 3.44
N LEU A 285 22.67 -3.01 4.25
CA LEU A 285 21.29 -3.33 3.84
C LEU A 285 20.67 -2.05 3.29
N GLY A 286 21.01 -1.73 2.05
CA GLY A 286 20.42 -0.67 1.28
C GLY A 286 19.05 -1.15 0.85
N PHE A 287 18.02 -0.55 1.43
CA PHE A 287 16.76 -0.31 0.73
C PHE A 287 17.07 0.55 -0.51
N ASP A 288 17.69 -0.04 -1.53
CA ASP A 288 17.63 0.53 -2.85
C ASP A 288 16.18 0.33 -3.30
N LYS A 289 15.45 1.45 -3.38
CA LYS A 289 14.13 1.51 -4.03
C LYS A 289 14.22 0.70 -5.33
N PRO A 290 13.20 -0.12 -5.66
CA PRO A 290 13.20 -0.88 -6.90
C PRO A 290 13.54 0.06 -8.07
N LYS A 291 14.60 -0.26 -8.81
CA LYS A 291 14.95 0.41 -10.07
C LYS A 291 14.08 -0.10 -11.23
N LEU A 292 12.96 -0.77 -10.93
CA LEU A 292 11.78 -0.80 -11.79
C LEU A 292 11.49 0.67 -12.13
N SER A 293 11.79 1.05 -13.36
CA SER A 293 11.62 2.40 -13.90
C SER A 293 10.39 3.07 -13.26
N SER A 294 10.67 4.09 -12.45
CA SER A 294 9.73 4.92 -11.69
C SER A 294 8.88 5.81 -12.59
N LYS A 295 8.34 5.27 -13.67
CA LYS A 295 6.99 5.66 -14.05
C LYS A 295 6.11 4.83 -13.16
N THR A 296 5.88 5.39 -11.98
CA THR A 296 4.70 5.22 -11.15
C THR A 296 3.90 3.99 -11.61
N VAL A 297 3.94 2.91 -10.83
CA VAL A 297 2.68 2.18 -10.64
C VAL A 297 1.79 3.23 -9.98
N VAL A 298 1.23 4.09 -10.84
CA VAL A 298 0.17 5.01 -10.52
C VAL A 298 -0.80 4.11 -9.79
N MET A 299 -1.28 4.54 -8.63
CA MET A 299 -2.50 3.99 -8.08
C MET A 299 -3.55 4.21 -9.17
N GLN A 300 -3.61 3.30 -10.14
CA GLN A 300 -4.44 3.47 -11.31
C GLN A 300 -5.82 3.25 -10.75
N ALA A 301 -6.50 4.37 -10.52
CA ALA A 301 -7.91 4.35 -10.29
C ALA A 301 -8.54 3.48 -11.39
N PRO A 302 -9.52 2.60 -11.09
CA PRO A 302 -10.28 1.91 -12.10
C PRO A 302 -11.01 2.98 -12.88
N VAL A 303 -10.39 3.43 -13.97
CA VAL A 303 -11.06 4.14 -15.04
C VAL A 303 -12.09 3.14 -15.53
N LYS A 304 -13.38 3.51 -15.61
CA LYS A 304 -14.39 2.72 -16.31
C LYS A 304 -13.80 2.37 -17.68
N ARG A 305 -13.24 1.17 -17.83
CA ARG A 305 -12.70 0.72 -19.10
C ARG A 305 -13.93 0.54 -19.96
N GLN A 306 -14.11 1.42 -20.94
CA GLN A 306 -15.20 1.31 -21.90
C GLN A 306 -15.24 -0.13 -22.38
N LYS A 307 -16.42 -0.76 -22.31
CA LYS A 307 -16.67 -2.09 -22.86
C LYS A 307 -16.16 -2.09 -24.30
N LEU A 308 -15.05 -2.81 -24.54
CA LEU A 308 -14.66 -3.24 -25.88
C LEU A 308 -15.54 -4.42 -26.29
#